data_AF-A0A6I8UM01-F1
#
_entry.id   AF-A0A6I8UM01-F1
#
_cell.length_a   1.000
_cell.length_b   1.000
_cell.length_c   1.000
_cell.angle_alpha   90.00
_cell.angle_beta   90.00
_cell.angle_gamma   90.00
#
_symmetry.space_group_name_H-M   'P 1'
#
loop_
_entity.id
_entity.type
_entity.pdbx_description
1 polymer ?
#
loop_
_entity_poly.entity_id
_entity_poly.type
_entity_poly.pdbx_seq_one_letter_code
_entity_poly.pdbx_strand_id
1 'polypeptide(L)'
;MKVARIRGSSKASTWKRLGFTPVPDPATKKQRALCLHCHKPQANTSIDRLVIHRKSCNKYKVDLTEEFKNIRDQEGGKSEIEPKPVGATYTTSITLDKLLEDDDVRNSGADLEGYLTHIDALAAPHADASRLQKELIKAETEYLETKSTYFNKLNEIAELKRTVTMLEAKKTQLEIVKLRAECE
;
A
#
# COMPACT_ATOMS: atom_id res chain seq x y z
N MET A 1 -15.08 -28.24 -24.62
CA MET A 1 -15.95 -27.82 -23.49
C MET A 1 -16.05 -26.30 -23.51
N LYS A 2 -17.25 -25.74 -23.69
CA LYS A 2 -17.47 -24.27 -23.76
C LYS A 2 -17.61 -23.74 -22.33
N VAL A 3 -16.68 -22.88 -21.91
CA VAL A 3 -16.74 -22.20 -20.61
C VAL A 3 -17.90 -21.22 -20.62
N ALA A 4 -18.91 -21.48 -19.80
CA ALA A 4 -20.08 -20.62 -19.66
C ALA A 4 -19.68 -19.27 -19.07
N ARG A 5 -20.03 -18.18 -19.77
CA ARG A 5 -19.88 -16.80 -19.26
C ARG A 5 -20.74 -16.63 -18.01
N ILE A 6 -20.13 -16.36 -16.87
CA ILE A 6 -20.85 -15.97 -15.65
C ILE A 6 -21.35 -14.54 -15.88
N ARG A 7 -22.57 -14.45 -16.40
CA ARG A 7 -23.33 -13.24 -16.64
C ARG A 7 -23.80 -12.69 -15.29
N GLY A 8 -23.20 -11.60 -14.83
CA GLY A 8 -23.72 -10.73 -13.76
C GLY A 8 -23.67 -11.29 -12.34
N SER A 9 -22.48 -11.33 -11.71
CA SER A 9 -22.39 -11.45 -10.24
C SER A 9 -22.85 -10.13 -9.62
N SER A 10 -24.02 -10.14 -8.98
CA SER A 10 -24.50 -9.05 -8.13
C SER A 10 -23.39 -8.57 -7.18
N LYS A 11 -23.24 -7.25 -6.98
CA LYS A 11 -22.27 -6.70 -6.01
C LYS A 11 -22.39 -7.36 -4.63
N ALA A 12 -23.60 -7.76 -4.24
CA ALA A 12 -23.86 -8.47 -3.00
C ALA A 12 -23.23 -9.89 -2.96
N SER A 13 -23.22 -10.65 -4.07
CA SER A 13 -22.56 -11.96 -4.11
C SER A 13 -21.05 -11.83 -4.05
N THR A 14 -20.48 -10.80 -4.69
CA THR A 14 -19.04 -10.52 -4.62
C THR A 14 -18.61 -10.12 -3.20
N TRP A 15 -19.41 -9.29 -2.51
CA TRP A 15 -19.14 -8.94 -1.11
C TRP A 15 -19.22 -10.15 -0.19
N LYS A 16 -20.22 -11.01 -0.37
CA LYS A 16 -20.35 -12.24 0.42
C LYS A 16 -19.13 -13.16 0.27
N ARG A 17 -18.58 -13.29 -0.95
CA ARG A 17 -17.35 -14.08 -1.18
C ARG A 17 -16.12 -13.45 -0.49
N LEU A 18 -16.06 -12.12 -0.42
CA LEU A 18 -15.08 -11.39 0.38
C LEU A 18 -15.41 -11.39 1.89
N GLY A 19 -16.50 -12.06 2.32
CA GLY A 19 -17.00 -12.12 3.69
C GLY A 19 -17.48 -10.77 4.24
N PHE A 20 -18.10 -9.95 3.39
CA PHE A 20 -18.80 -8.74 3.79
C PHE A 20 -20.31 -8.91 3.58
N THR A 21 -21.10 -8.28 4.45
CA THR A 21 -22.55 -8.18 4.29
C THR A 21 -22.96 -6.74 3.99
N PRO A 22 -23.89 -6.49 3.04
CA PRO A 22 -24.44 -5.16 2.84
C PRO A 22 -25.28 -4.76 4.05
N VAL A 23 -25.04 -3.57 4.58
CA VAL A 23 -25.84 -2.95 5.65
C VAL A 23 -26.31 -1.58 5.16
N PRO A 24 -27.61 -1.26 5.24
CA PRO A 24 -28.10 0.07 4.87
C PRO A 24 -27.53 1.12 5.82
N ASP A 25 -26.96 2.18 5.27
CA ASP A 25 -26.51 3.34 6.04
C ASP A 25 -27.71 4.28 6.27
N PRO A 26 -28.12 4.51 7.53
CA PRO A 26 -29.25 5.39 7.84
C PRO A 26 -29.01 6.84 7.39
N ALA A 27 -27.74 7.27 7.27
CA ALA A 27 -27.40 8.64 6.92
C ALA A 27 -27.43 8.92 5.41
N THR A 28 -27.12 7.92 4.57
CA THR A 28 -26.85 8.17 3.13
C THR A 28 -27.73 7.40 2.16
N LYS A 29 -28.68 6.57 2.63
CA LYS A 29 -29.48 5.63 1.82
C LYS A 29 -28.63 4.67 0.96
N LYS A 30 -27.30 4.69 1.11
CA LYS A 30 -26.35 3.82 0.40
C LYS A 30 -26.08 2.56 1.24
N GLN A 31 -25.69 1.49 0.58
CA GLN A 31 -25.26 0.26 1.25
C GLN A 31 -23.79 0.37 1.64
N ARG A 32 -23.47 0.07 2.89
CA ARG A 32 -22.09 -0.12 3.37
C ARG A 32 -21.76 -1.60 3.43
N ALA A 33 -20.47 -1.92 3.26
CA ALA A 33 -19.99 -3.29 3.41
C ALA A 33 -19.51 -3.49 4.85
N LEU A 34 -20.17 -4.37 5.60
CA LEU A 34 -19.77 -4.73 6.96
C LEU A 34 -18.92 -6.00 6.93
N CYS A 35 -17.70 -5.94 7.48
CA CYS A 35 -16.85 -7.13 7.58
C CYS A 35 -17.43 -8.11 8.61
N LEU A 36 -17.63 -9.37 8.23
CA LEU A 36 -18.20 -10.39 9.11
C LEU A 36 -17.29 -10.82 10.27
N HIS A 37 -16.01 -10.45 10.25
CA HIS A 37 -15.04 -10.90 11.26
C HIS A 37 -14.73 -9.81 12.26
N CYS A 38 -14.47 -8.58 11.80
CA CYS A 38 -14.16 -7.46 12.67
C CYS A 38 -15.35 -6.54 12.94
N HIS A 39 -16.49 -6.76 12.27
CA HIS A 39 -17.70 -5.93 12.35
C HIS A 39 -17.44 -4.43 12.10
N LYS A 40 -16.34 -4.10 11.42
CA LYS A 40 -16.05 -2.72 11.02
C LYS A 40 -16.77 -2.38 9.72
N PRO A 41 -17.58 -1.32 9.69
CA PRO A 41 -18.21 -0.86 8.45
C PRO A 41 -17.14 -0.24 7.53
N GLN A 42 -17.18 -0.59 6.24
CA GLN A 42 -16.33 0.02 5.22
C GLN A 42 -17.11 1.14 4.52
N ALA A 43 -16.57 2.36 4.57
CA ALA A 43 -17.15 3.53 3.90
C ALA A 43 -17.02 3.44 2.36
N ASN A 44 -15.91 2.87 1.88
CA ASN A 44 -15.71 2.58 0.47
C ASN A 44 -15.99 1.09 0.22
N THR A 45 -16.93 0.84 -0.69
CA THR A 45 -17.41 -0.51 -1.00
C THR A 45 -16.83 -1.08 -2.31
N SER A 46 -15.77 -0.47 -2.85
CA SER A 46 -15.04 -1.03 -3.99
C SER A 46 -14.36 -2.34 -3.61
N ILE A 47 -14.30 -3.28 -4.54
CA ILE A 47 -13.72 -4.61 -4.32
C ILE A 47 -12.27 -4.48 -3.81
N ASP A 48 -11.46 -3.60 -4.40
CA ASP A 48 -10.07 -3.38 -3.97
C ASP A 48 -9.97 -2.96 -2.51
N ARG A 49 -10.83 -2.05 -2.05
CA ARG A 49 -10.81 -1.59 -0.65
C ARG A 49 -11.24 -2.69 0.32
N LEU A 50 -12.18 -3.53 -0.09
CA LEU A 50 -12.58 -4.71 0.68
C LEU A 50 -11.46 -5.77 0.74
N VAL A 51 -10.72 -5.98 -0.36
CA VAL A 51 -9.53 -6.86 -0.39
C VAL A 51 -8.41 -6.30 0.50
N ILE A 52 -8.13 -4.99 0.45
CA ILE A 52 -7.15 -4.35 1.35
C ILE A 52 -7.54 -4.49 2.81
N HIS A 53 -8.83 -4.33 3.13
CA HIS A 53 -9.34 -4.60 4.46
C HIS A 53 -9.08 -6.07 4.86
N ARG A 54 -9.25 -7.02 3.94
CA ARG A 54 -9.00 -8.45 4.22
C ARG A 54 -7.53 -8.77 4.53
N LYS A 55 -6.60 -8.09 3.88
CA LYS A 55 -5.16 -8.19 4.20
C LYS A 55 -4.83 -7.63 5.59
N SER A 56 -5.49 -6.55 5.97
CA SER A 56 -5.20 -5.80 7.22
C SER A 56 -6.18 -6.08 8.36
N CYS A 57 -7.14 -7.00 8.18
CA CYS A 57 -8.20 -7.24 9.15
C CYS A 57 -7.63 -7.83 10.46
N ASN A 58 -7.81 -7.14 11.58
CA ASN A 58 -7.23 -7.56 12.86
C ASN A 58 -7.73 -8.91 13.38
N LYS A 59 -8.90 -9.39 12.94
CA LYS A 59 -9.49 -10.66 13.40
C LYS A 59 -9.34 -11.82 12.41
N TYR A 60 -9.20 -11.54 11.11
CA TYR A 60 -9.08 -12.60 10.09
C TYR A 60 -8.36 -12.07 8.84
N LYS A 61 -7.05 -12.32 8.77
CA LYS A 61 -6.17 -11.85 7.69
C LYS A 61 -6.08 -12.89 6.58
N VAL A 62 -6.55 -12.55 5.39
CA VAL A 62 -6.41 -13.38 4.19
C VAL A 62 -6.12 -12.48 3.00
N ASP A 63 -5.12 -12.86 2.20
CA ASP A 63 -4.84 -12.19 0.94
C ASP A 63 -5.67 -12.81 -0.19
N LEU A 64 -6.71 -12.09 -0.61
CA LEU A 64 -7.60 -12.49 -1.71
C LEU A 64 -7.27 -11.78 -3.03
N THR A 65 -6.05 -11.22 -3.17
CA THR A 65 -5.68 -10.42 -4.36
C THR A 65 -5.78 -11.23 -5.64
N GLU A 66 -5.20 -12.42 -5.67
CA GLU A 66 -5.18 -13.25 -6.88
C GLU A 66 -6.58 -13.79 -7.23
N GLU A 67 -7.44 -14.04 -6.24
CA GLU A 67 -8.81 -14.50 -6.47
C GLU A 67 -9.72 -13.44 -7.12
N PHE A 68 -9.48 -12.17 -6.85
CA PHE A 68 -10.30 -11.05 -7.34
C PHE A 68 -9.60 -10.22 -8.42
N LYS A 69 -8.34 -10.56 -8.77
CA LYS A 69 -7.58 -9.96 -9.89
C LYS A 69 -8.30 -10.14 -11.22
N ASN A 70 -8.85 -11.32 -11.46
CA ASN A 70 -9.54 -11.66 -12.72
C ASN A 70 -10.89 -10.92 -12.91
N ILE A 71 -11.43 -10.29 -11.86
CA ILE A 71 -12.62 -9.42 -11.99
C ILE A 71 -12.23 -8.06 -12.59
N ARG A 72 -10.96 -7.62 -12.41
CA ARG A 72 -10.43 -6.37 -12.99
C ARG A 72 -10.42 -6.37 -14.51
N ASP A 73 -10.20 -7.53 -15.13
CA ASP A 73 -10.03 -7.62 -16.59
C ASP A 73 -11.35 -7.66 -17.37
N GLN A 74 -12.49 -7.87 -16.69
CA GLN A 74 -13.81 -7.92 -17.33
C GLN A 74 -14.61 -6.60 -17.22
N GLU A 75 -14.28 -5.73 -16.29
CA GLU A 75 -14.83 -4.37 -16.21
C GLU A 75 -13.77 -3.39 -16.75
N GLY A 76 -13.73 -3.26 -18.08
CA GLY A 76 -12.71 -2.53 -18.82
C GLY A 76 -12.29 -1.19 -18.21
N GLY A 77 -10.98 -1.02 -18.06
CA GLY A 77 -10.36 0.23 -17.69
C GLY A 77 -8.88 0.05 -17.38
N LYS A 78 -8.02 0.18 -18.40
CA LYS A 78 -6.61 0.52 -18.19
C LYS A 78 -6.56 1.81 -17.37
N SER A 79 -6.19 1.71 -16.11
CA SER A 79 -5.60 2.81 -15.38
C SER A 79 -4.33 2.29 -14.73
N GLU A 80 -3.24 2.46 -15.45
CA GLU A 80 -1.91 2.63 -14.88
C GLU A 80 -2.01 3.81 -13.92
N ILE A 81 -2.07 3.53 -12.62
CA ILE A 81 -2.10 4.55 -11.58
C ILE A 81 -0.67 4.65 -11.06
N GLU A 82 0.04 5.67 -11.53
CA GLU A 82 1.20 6.22 -10.82
C GLU A 82 0.78 6.52 -9.36
N PRO A 83 1.59 6.15 -8.36
CA PRO A 83 1.28 6.42 -6.97
C PRO A 83 1.43 7.93 -6.71
N LYS A 84 0.31 8.64 -6.71
CA LYS A 84 0.22 10.02 -6.22
C LYS A 84 0.30 9.98 -4.69
N PRO A 85 1.18 10.76 -4.04
CA PRO A 85 1.31 10.78 -2.58
C PRO A 85 0.01 11.33 -1.98
N VAL A 86 -0.72 10.47 -1.28
CA VAL A 86 -1.95 10.85 -0.58
C VAL A 86 -1.51 11.50 0.74
N GLY A 87 -1.68 12.81 0.83
CA GLY A 87 -1.49 13.57 2.05
C GLY A 87 -2.26 12.91 3.20
N ALA A 88 -1.55 12.71 4.31
CA ALA A 88 -2.09 12.20 5.56
C ALA A 88 -3.27 13.07 6.00
N THR A 89 -4.48 12.56 5.82
CA THR A 89 -5.67 13.07 6.52
C THR A 89 -5.65 12.42 7.88
N TYR A 90 -5.09 13.13 8.84
CA TYR A 90 -5.08 12.76 10.26
C TYR A 90 -6.53 12.51 10.68
N THR A 91 -6.81 11.26 11.05
CA THR A 91 -8.12 10.86 11.57
C THR A 91 -8.17 11.25 13.05
N THR A 92 -8.36 12.53 13.34
CA THR A 92 -8.46 13.08 14.70
C THR A 92 -9.78 12.72 15.40
N SER A 93 -10.69 12.01 14.72
CA SER A 93 -12.05 11.76 15.20
C SER A 93 -12.19 10.57 16.15
N ILE A 94 -11.14 9.74 16.36
CA ILE A 94 -11.23 8.55 17.23
C ILE A 94 -10.69 8.82 18.66
N THR A 95 -9.95 9.91 18.86
CA THR A 95 -9.40 10.28 20.17
C THR A 95 -10.24 11.29 20.93
N LEU A 96 -11.17 12.00 20.28
CA LEU A 96 -12.00 13.03 20.93
C LEU A 96 -13.11 12.42 21.79
N ASP A 97 -13.71 11.29 21.38
CA ASP A 97 -14.79 10.63 22.12
C ASP A 97 -14.30 9.99 23.44
N LYS A 98 -13.02 9.62 23.54
CA LYS A 98 -12.45 9.05 24.78
C LYS A 98 -12.04 10.09 25.81
N LEU A 99 -11.89 11.36 25.42
CA LEU A 99 -11.50 12.43 26.34
C LEU A 99 -12.69 13.09 27.03
N LEU A 100 -13.91 12.90 26.50
CA LEU A 100 -15.14 13.48 27.06
C LEU A 100 -15.77 12.61 28.17
N GLU A 101 -15.33 11.37 28.37
CA GLU A 101 -15.87 10.46 29.39
C GLU A 101 -15.07 10.47 30.71
N ASP A 102 -13.89 11.10 30.77
CA ASP A 102 -13.00 11.08 31.96
C ASP A 102 -13.07 12.36 32.83
N ASP A 103 -13.93 13.33 32.51
CA ASP A 103 -13.94 14.67 33.16
C ASP A 103 -14.76 14.78 34.46
N ASP A 104 -15.44 13.72 34.92
CA ASP A 104 -16.30 13.78 36.11
C ASP A 104 -15.59 13.46 37.44
N VAL A 105 -14.27 13.21 37.45
CA VAL A 105 -13.54 12.92 38.69
C VAL A 105 -12.19 13.64 38.73
N ARG A 106 -12.17 14.92 39.15
CA ARG A 106 -11.19 15.52 40.08
C ARG A 106 -11.27 17.06 40.10
N ASN A 107 -12.26 17.59 40.83
CA ASN A 107 -12.10 18.89 41.46
C ASN A 107 -11.37 18.70 42.79
N SER A 108 -10.04 18.92 42.83
CA SER A 108 -9.28 19.24 44.05
C SER A 108 -7.84 19.64 43.68
N GLY A 109 -7.61 20.94 43.45
CA GLY A 109 -6.31 21.61 43.58
C GLY A 109 -5.21 21.21 42.59
N ALA A 110 -5.09 21.91 41.47
CA ALA A 110 -3.86 21.94 40.69
C ALA A 110 -3.51 23.39 40.35
N ASP A 111 -2.42 23.83 40.96
CA ASP A 111 -1.73 25.10 40.77
C ASP A 111 -1.69 25.52 39.29
N LEU A 112 -1.85 26.81 38.99
CA LEU A 112 -1.85 27.35 37.63
C LEU A 112 -0.54 27.01 36.90
N GLU A 113 0.55 26.90 37.66
CA GLU A 113 1.89 26.49 37.21
C GLU A 113 1.94 25.01 36.79
N GLY A 114 1.13 24.15 37.42
CA GLY A 114 0.93 22.75 37.02
C GLY A 114 0.19 22.61 35.69
N TYR A 115 -0.79 23.48 35.40
CA TYR A 115 -1.45 23.52 34.10
C TYR A 115 -0.55 24.07 33.00
N LEU A 116 0.25 25.10 33.30
CA LEU A 116 1.19 25.69 32.34
C LEU A 116 2.28 24.68 31.92
N THR A 117 2.84 23.97 32.89
CA THR A 117 3.83 22.90 32.66
C THR A 117 3.23 21.72 31.89
N HIS A 118 1.95 21.39 32.10
CA HIS A 118 1.26 20.38 31.30
C HIS A 118 1.04 20.79 29.84
N ILE A 119 0.79 22.08 29.57
CA ILE A 119 0.67 22.59 28.20
C ILE A 119 2.02 22.62 27.48
N ASP A 120 3.09 23.03 28.16
CA ASP A 120 4.45 22.96 27.60
C ASP A 120 4.89 21.52 27.32
N ALA A 121 4.51 20.58 28.19
CA ALA A 121 4.72 19.15 27.97
C ALA A 121 3.91 18.58 26.80
N LEU A 122 2.79 19.21 26.40
CA LEU A 122 2.03 18.86 25.19
C LEU A 122 2.57 19.52 23.92
N ALA A 123 3.31 20.63 24.03
CA ALA A 123 4.00 21.26 22.91
C ALA A 123 5.31 20.52 22.52
N ALA A 124 6.03 19.96 23.50
CA ALA A 124 7.23 19.16 23.29
C ALA A 124 7.06 17.96 22.30
N PRO A 125 6.00 17.12 22.38
CA PRO A 125 5.80 16.01 21.44
C PRO A 125 5.52 16.45 20.00
N HIS A 126 5.12 17.71 19.76
CA HIS A 126 4.97 18.24 18.40
C HIS A 126 6.33 18.48 17.72
N ALA A 127 7.37 18.82 18.49
CA ALA A 127 8.73 18.93 17.98
C ALA A 127 9.30 17.56 17.59
N ASP A 128 9.04 16.53 18.40
CA ASP A 128 9.44 15.15 18.09
C ASP A 128 8.69 14.59 16.88
N ALA A 129 7.38 14.86 16.74
CA ALA A 129 6.62 14.47 15.55
C ALA A 129 7.16 15.14 14.28
N SER A 130 7.52 16.42 14.36
CA SER A 130 8.12 17.16 13.24
C SER A 130 9.52 16.65 12.90
N ARG A 131 10.32 16.24 13.90
CA ARG A 131 11.63 15.61 13.69
C ARG A 131 11.50 14.25 13.00
N LEU A 132 10.61 13.39 13.51
CA LEU A 132 10.36 12.06 12.95
C LEU A 132 9.82 12.15 11.51
N GLN A 133 8.97 13.14 11.22
CA GLN A 133 8.50 13.38 9.85
C GLN A 133 9.66 13.74 8.91
N LYS A 134 10.61 14.58 9.36
CA LYS A 134 11.81 14.90 8.57
C LYS A 134 12.71 13.69 8.37
N GLU A 135 12.91 12.88 9.40
CA GLU A 135 13.69 11.65 9.33
C GLU A 135 13.05 10.63 8.38
N LEU A 136 11.72 10.50 8.41
CA LEU A 136 10.98 9.63 7.48
C LEU A 136 11.18 10.06 6.02
N ILE A 137 11.02 11.36 5.74
CA ILE A 137 11.24 11.91 4.40
C ILE A 137 12.68 11.66 3.95
N LYS A 138 13.66 11.91 4.83
CA LYS A 138 15.07 11.68 4.55
C LYS A 138 15.35 10.20 4.23
N ALA A 139 14.84 9.28 5.03
CA ALA A 139 14.99 7.85 4.80
C ALA A 139 14.33 7.40 3.48
N GLU A 140 13.17 7.96 3.14
CA GLU A 140 12.49 7.69 1.88
C GLU A 140 13.30 8.20 0.67
N THR A 141 13.87 9.40 0.76
CA THR A 141 14.74 9.95 -0.31
C THR A 141 16.01 9.13 -0.48
N GLU A 142 16.69 8.78 0.61
CA GLU A 142 17.91 7.96 0.57
C GLU A 142 17.64 6.57 -0.01
N TYR A 143 16.49 5.98 0.33
CA TYR A 143 16.06 4.71 -0.26
C TYR A 143 15.82 4.83 -1.77
N LEU A 144 15.14 5.89 -2.22
CA LEU A 144 14.88 6.12 -3.65
C LEU A 144 16.18 6.38 -4.43
N GLU A 145 17.11 7.15 -3.87
CA GLU A 145 18.45 7.36 -4.45
C GLU A 145 19.22 6.05 -4.56
N THR A 146 19.28 5.27 -3.48
CA THR A 146 19.94 3.97 -3.49
C THR A 146 19.31 3.03 -4.51
N LYS A 147 17.97 3.01 -4.60
CA LYS A 147 17.25 2.22 -5.59
C LYS A 147 17.56 2.65 -7.03
N SER A 148 17.68 3.96 -7.29
CA SER A 148 18.12 4.49 -8.59
C SER A 148 19.53 4.01 -8.95
N THR A 149 20.49 4.11 -8.03
CA THR A 149 21.86 3.63 -8.26
C THR A 149 21.90 2.13 -8.53
N TYR A 150 21.07 1.34 -7.85
CA TYR A 150 20.96 -0.09 -8.10
C TYR A 150 20.47 -0.41 -9.52
N PHE A 151 19.43 0.29 -10.02
CA PHE A 151 18.96 0.10 -11.39
C PHE A 151 19.99 0.52 -12.43
N ASN A 152 20.73 1.60 -12.18
CA ASN A 152 21.83 2.01 -13.06
C ASN A 152 22.91 0.92 -13.16
N LYS A 153 23.30 0.34 -12.03
CA LYS A 153 24.25 -0.80 -12.01
C LYS A 153 23.71 -2.04 -12.70
N LEU A 154 22.42 -2.34 -12.57
CA LEU A 154 21.81 -3.44 -13.31
C LEU A 154 21.87 -3.23 -14.82
N ASN A 155 21.63 -2.01 -15.29
CA ASN A 155 21.78 -1.67 -16.71
C ASN A 155 23.22 -1.81 -17.18
N GLU A 156 24.19 -1.28 -16.42
CA GLU A 156 25.62 -1.44 -16.71
C GLU A 156 26.01 -2.93 -16.81
N ILE A 157 25.56 -3.75 -15.86
CA ILE A 157 25.78 -5.21 -15.90
C ILE A 157 25.18 -5.83 -17.18
N ALA A 158 24.00 -5.39 -17.61
CA ALA A 158 23.37 -5.90 -18.83
C ALA A 158 24.16 -5.49 -20.09
N GLU A 159 24.69 -4.28 -20.15
CA GLU A 159 25.55 -3.79 -21.24
C GLU A 159 26.89 -4.53 -21.28
N LEU A 160 27.52 -4.73 -20.12
CA LEU A 160 28.74 -5.51 -20.00
C LEU A 160 28.53 -6.95 -20.47
N LYS A 161 27.42 -7.59 -20.08
CA LYS A 161 27.09 -8.95 -20.55
C LYS A 161 26.96 -9.01 -22.08
N ARG A 162 26.25 -8.06 -22.70
CA ARG A 162 26.16 -7.99 -24.18
C ARG A 162 27.53 -7.84 -24.84
N THR A 163 28.38 -6.98 -24.27
CA THR A 163 29.73 -6.73 -24.78
C THR A 163 30.61 -7.97 -24.68
N VAL A 164 30.56 -8.68 -23.55
CA VAL A 164 31.30 -9.94 -23.35
C VAL A 164 30.86 -10.98 -24.38
N THR A 165 29.55 -11.21 -24.57
CA THR A 165 29.04 -12.15 -25.58
C THR A 165 29.51 -11.78 -26.99
N MET A 166 29.51 -10.49 -27.34
CA MET A 166 30.01 -10.04 -28.65
C MET A 166 31.51 -10.29 -28.82
N LEU A 167 32.32 -10.03 -27.78
CA LEU A 167 33.77 -10.24 -27.81
C LEU A 167 34.11 -11.73 -27.88
N GLU A 168 33.39 -12.57 -27.14
CA GLU A 168 33.51 -14.04 -27.23
C GLU A 168 33.21 -14.52 -28.64
N ALA A 169 32.12 -14.04 -29.26
CA ALA A 169 31.80 -14.36 -30.65
C ALA A 169 32.91 -13.93 -31.62
N LYS A 170 33.43 -12.70 -31.50
CA LYS A 170 34.55 -12.23 -32.33
C LYS A 170 35.83 -13.04 -32.12
N LYS A 171 36.13 -13.43 -30.88
CA LYS A 171 37.28 -14.29 -30.57
C LYS A 171 37.15 -15.64 -31.29
N THR A 172 35.98 -16.29 -31.20
CA THR A 172 35.76 -17.57 -31.88
C THR A 172 35.86 -17.44 -33.41
N GLN A 173 35.38 -16.33 -34.00
CA GLN A 173 35.54 -16.07 -35.43
C GLN A 173 37.01 -15.96 -35.84
N LEU A 174 37.82 -15.23 -35.07
CA LEU A 174 39.26 -15.10 -35.33
C LEU A 174 40.00 -16.42 -35.17
N GLU A 175 39.63 -17.23 -34.19
CA GLU A 175 40.19 -18.57 -33.98
C GLU A 175 39.88 -19.50 -35.16
N ILE A 176 38.66 -19.47 -35.68
CA ILE A 176 38.29 -20.20 -36.90
C ILE A 176 39.12 -19.73 -38.10
N VAL A 177 39.27 -18.41 -38.29
CA VAL A 177 40.07 -17.85 -39.40
C VAL A 177 41.53 -18.27 -39.29
N LYS A 178 42.10 -18.22 -38.09
CA LYS A 178 43.48 -18.66 -37.84
C LYS A 178 43.67 -20.14 -38.17
N LEU A 179 42.79 -21.01 -37.66
CA LEU A 179 42.88 -22.44 -37.93
C LEU A 179 42.73 -22.76 -39.42
N ARG A 180 41.90 -22.01 -40.14
CA ARG A 180 41.77 -22.16 -41.61
C ARG A 180 43.06 -21.77 -42.33
N ALA A 181 43.68 -20.65 -41.95
CA ALA A 181 44.95 -20.21 -42.52
C ALA A 181 46.11 -21.16 -42.20
N GLU A 182 46.06 -21.91 -41.09
CA GLU A 182 47.06 -22.93 -40.75
C GLU A 182 46.85 -24.25 -41.53
N CYS A 183 45.70 -24.45 -42.18
CA CYS A 183 45.39 -25.66 -42.97
C CYS A 183 45.59 -25.48 -44.48
N GLU A 184 45.84 -24.25 -44.96
CA GLU A 184 46.21 -23.92 -46.35
C GLU A 184 47.73 -23.87 -46.53
#